data_AF-A0A1W1ZZD4-F1
#
_entry.id   AF-A0A1W1ZZD4-F1
#
_cell.length_a   1.000
_cell.length_b   1.000
_cell.length_c   1.000
_cell.angle_alpha   90.00
_cell.angle_beta   90.00
_cell.angle_gamma   90.00
#
_symmetry.space_group_name_H-M   'P 1'
#
loop_
_entity.id
_entity.type
_entity.pdbx_description
1 polymer ?
#
loop_
_entity_poly.entity_id
_entity_poly.type
_entity_poly.pdbx_seq_one_letter_code
_entity_poly.pdbx_strand_id
1 'polypeptide(L)'
;MLGLSGEIWSQSPDNYYDFNTFLEIIYVILLFPVLFYSLWTESVFNGQTVGKMICKIRVVKLNGYHAGFPEYFTRWAFRLVDFWTGMFMILFFIPIFGQETGSILGVLMLFMSGFVAFFSIIRTKKSQRIGDIVAGTTVLKLVEKHSMDITILEDIRESYIPMYSQVIKLTDNDARIIKDTFVIARKNQDYATLKRLRVKLESVMEIEGRGGDAEFIDTVMKDFNYYTQKL
;
A
#
# COMPACT_ATOMS: atom_id res chain seq x y z
N MET A 1 3.90 -82.67 27.43
CA MET A 1 4.72 -81.45 27.47
C MET A 1 4.25 -80.56 26.33
N LEU A 2 3.43 -79.57 26.68
CA LEU A 2 2.87 -78.57 25.77
C LEU A 2 3.86 -77.42 25.60
N GLY A 3 3.93 -76.86 24.41
CA GLY A 3 4.72 -75.67 24.03
C GLY A 3 4.89 -75.63 22.51
N LEU A 4 3.79 -75.48 21.75
CA LEU A 4 3.37 -74.20 21.13
C LEU A 4 4.49 -73.64 20.22
N SER A 5 4.58 -74.04 18.95
CA SER A 5 3.86 -73.43 17.82
C SER A 5 3.51 -71.94 18.02
N GLY A 6 4.27 -71.04 17.39
CA GLY A 6 3.82 -69.66 17.19
C GLY A 6 4.88 -68.57 17.35
N GLU A 7 5.90 -68.56 16.49
CA GLU A 7 6.70 -67.34 16.24
C GLU A 7 6.67 -66.98 14.75
N ILE A 8 5.48 -67.09 14.15
CA ILE A 8 5.17 -66.40 12.90
C ILE A 8 4.04 -65.43 13.27
N TRP A 9 4.24 -64.15 12.95
CA TRP A 9 3.28 -63.03 13.11
C TRP A 9 3.21 -62.35 14.48
N SER A 10 4.25 -61.58 14.85
CA SER A 10 4.05 -60.41 15.72
C SER A 10 5.05 -59.29 15.38
N GLN A 11 4.96 -58.79 14.15
CA GLN A 11 5.09 -57.36 13.96
C GLN A 11 3.69 -56.87 13.61
N SER A 12 2.91 -56.59 14.65
CA SER A 12 1.73 -55.74 14.50
C SER A 12 2.20 -54.46 13.82
N PRO A 13 1.59 -54.00 12.73
CA PRO A 13 1.81 -52.65 12.26
C PRO A 13 1.13 -51.76 13.31
N ASP A 14 1.88 -51.40 14.36
CA ASP A 14 1.43 -50.47 15.36
C ASP A 14 1.04 -49.20 14.60
N ASN A 15 -0.26 -48.93 14.56
CA ASN A 15 -0.87 -47.85 13.80
C ASN A 15 -0.16 -46.55 14.14
N TYR A 16 0.73 -46.14 13.25
CA TYR A 16 1.54 -44.92 13.29
C TYR A 16 0.69 -43.68 12.95
N TYR A 17 -0.56 -43.67 13.42
CA TYR A 17 -1.47 -42.54 13.41
C TYR A 17 -1.65 -42.09 14.86
N ASP A 18 -0.57 -41.57 15.42
CA ASP A 18 -0.59 -40.95 16.75
C ASP A 18 -1.29 -39.58 16.67
N PHE A 19 -1.81 -39.10 17.80
CA PHE A 19 -2.39 -37.77 17.92
C PHE A 19 -1.43 -36.69 17.42
N ASN A 20 -0.12 -36.87 17.63
CA ASN A 20 0.93 -35.99 17.11
C ASN A 20 0.95 -35.92 15.59
N THR A 21 0.87 -37.06 14.89
CA THR A 21 0.81 -37.10 13.42
C THR A 21 -0.46 -36.43 12.90
N PHE A 22 -1.58 -36.59 13.60
CA PHE A 22 -2.82 -35.88 13.27
C PHE A 22 -2.68 -34.35 13.40
N LEU A 23 -2.05 -33.87 14.48
CA LEU A 23 -1.77 -32.44 14.67
C LEU A 23 -0.80 -31.89 13.61
N GLU A 24 0.22 -32.65 13.23
CA GLU A 24 1.16 -32.27 12.17
C GLU A 24 0.46 -32.12 10.81
N ILE A 25 -0.44 -33.04 10.47
CA ILE A 25 -1.26 -32.97 9.25
C ILE A 25 -2.12 -31.71 9.27
N ILE A 26 -2.79 -31.41 10.40
CA ILE A 26 -3.57 -30.17 10.56
C ILE A 26 -2.69 -28.94 10.37
N TYR A 27 -1.49 -28.93 10.98
CA TYR A 27 -0.55 -27.82 10.88
C TYR A 27 -0.12 -27.56 9.43
N VAL A 28 0.21 -28.62 8.67
CA VAL A 28 0.58 -28.51 7.25
C VAL A 28 -0.59 -27.97 6.41
N ILE A 29 -1.81 -28.47 6.65
CA ILE A 29 -3.02 -27.99 5.96
C ILE A 29 -3.26 -26.51 6.24
N LEU A 30 -3.06 -26.06 7.48
CA LEU A 30 -3.25 -24.66 7.88
C LEU A 30 -2.14 -23.75 7.37
N LEU A 31 -0.91 -24.24 7.24
CA LEU A 31 0.23 -23.48 6.72
C LEU A 31 0.16 -23.28 5.21
N PHE A 32 -0.49 -24.18 4.47
CA PHE A 32 -0.61 -24.10 3.02
C PHE A 32 -1.27 -22.80 2.54
N PRO A 33 -2.45 -22.37 3.04
CA PRO A 33 -3.01 -21.05 2.72
C PRO A 33 -2.10 -19.87 3.07
N VAL A 34 -1.30 -19.98 4.14
CA VAL A 34 -0.37 -18.92 4.58
C VAL A 34 0.75 -18.72 3.56
N LEU A 35 1.23 -19.79 2.90
CA LEU A 35 2.23 -19.68 1.84
C LEU A 35 1.73 -18.84 0.65
N PHE A 36 0.45 -18.98 0.30
CA PHE A 36 -0.18 -18.21 -0.76
C PHE A 36 -0.72 -16.87 -0.28
N TYR A 37 -0.56 -16.52 1.00
CA TYR A 37 -1.15 -15.32 1.61
C TYR A 37 -0.92 -14.06 0.77
N SER A 38 0.33 -13.80 0.41
CA SER A 38 0.65 -12.62 -0.39
C SER A 38 0.18 -12.70 -1.83
N LEU A 39 0.06 -13.90 -2.40
CA LEU A 39 -0.39 -14.06 -3.78
C LEU A 39 -1.88 -13.75 -3.89
N TRP A 40 -2.71 -14.39 -3.04
CA TRP A 40 -4.15 -14.18 -3.10
C TRP A 40 -4.51 -12.76 -2.70
N THR A 41 -3.89 -12.21 -1.64
CA THR A 41 -4.17 -10.82 -1.23
C THR A 41 -3.73 -9.82 -2.30
N GLU A 42 -2.54 -9.93 -2.88
CA GLU A 42 -2.12 -9.02 -3.95
C GLU A 42 -3.01 -9.14 -5.19
N SER A 43 -3.48 -10.34 -5.51
CA SER A 43 -4.39 -10.57 -6.63
C SER A 43 -5.79 -9.99 -6.39
N VAL A 44 -6.34 -10.13 -5.17
CA VAL A 44 -7.69 -9.64 -4.83
C VAL A 44 -7.69 -8.12 -4.64
N PHE A 45 -6.64 -7.56 -4.05
CA PHE A 45 -6.55 -6.14 -3.70
C PHE A 45 -5.67 -5.33 -4.66
N ASN A 46 -5.56 -5.75 -5.93
CA ASN A 46 -4.88 -5.00 -6.99
C ASN A 46 -3.48 -4.47 -6.59
N GLY A 47 -2.68 -5.36 -5.99
CA GLY A 47 -1.28 -5.12 -5.66
C GLY A 47 -1.00 -4.68 -4.22
N GLN A 48 -1.95 -4.88 -3.31
CA GLN A 48 -1.79 -4.57 -1.89
C GLN A 48 -2.01 -5.80 -1.02
N THR A 49 -1.05 -6.12 -0.16
CA THR A 49 -1.26 -7.03 0.99
C THR A 49 -1.75 -6.21 2.18
N VAL A 50 -2.31 -6.83 3.22
CA VAL A 50 -2.74 -6.11 4.44
C VAL A 50 -1.62 -5.24 5.03
N GLY A 51 -0.39 -5.76 5.10
CA GLY A 51 0.76 -4.97 5.55
C GLY A 51 1.08 -3.78 4.64
N LYS A 52 0.96 -3.95 3.31
CA LYS A 52 1.14 -2.85 2.35
C LYS A 52 0.02 -1.81 2.45
N MET A 53 -1.21 -2.22 2.75
CA MET A 53 -2.33 -1.30 2.97
C MET A 53 -2.08 -0.40 4.18
N ILE A 54 -1.63 -0.98 5.29
CA ILE A 54 -1.27 -0.22 6.51
C ILE A 54 -0.18 0.82 6.18
N CYS A 55 0.83 0.42 5.41
CA CYS A 55 1.90 1.32 4.98
C CYS A 55 1.48 2.30 3.86
N LYS A 56 0.24 2.24 3.37
CA LYS A 56 -0.27 3.00 2.22
C LYS A 56 0.66 2.89 1.01
N ILE A 57 1.10 1.67 0.70
CA ILE A 57 1.92 1.37 -0.47
C ILE A 57 1.21 0.38 -1.39
N ARG A 58 1.52 0.41 -2.68
CA ARG A 58 0.98 -0.53 -3.66
C ARG A 58 2.02 -0.96 -4.69
N VAL A 59 1.82 -2.14 -5.25
CA VAL A 59 2.62 -2.64 -6.38
C VAL A 59 2.07 -2.11 -7.70
N VAL A 60 2.96 -1.60 -8.54
CA VAL A 60 2.66 -1.14 -9.91
C VAL A 60 3.72 -1.65 -10.89
N LYS A 61 3.38 -1.69 -12.17
CA LYS A 61 4.38 -1.94 -13.23
C LYS A 61 5.36 -0.78 -13.33
N LEU A 62 6.56 -1.05 -13.86
CA LEU A 62 7.53 0.00 -14.17
C LEU A 62 6.97 1.05 -15.15
N ASN A 63 5.98 0.67 -15.95
CA ASN A 63 5.28 1.55 -16.90
C ASN A 63 4.17 2.40 -16.24
N GLY A 64 3.98 2.30 -14.92
CA GLY A 64 2.96 3.04 -14.17
C GLY A 64 1.56 2.39 -14.17
N TYR A 65 1.32 1.43 -15.06
CA TYR A 65 0.07 0.66 -15.09
C TYR A 65 -0.08 -0.29 -13.88
N HIS A 66 -1.31 -0.73 -13.64
CA HIS A 66 -1.61 -1.76 -12.64
C HIS A 66 -0.91 -3.08 -12.98
N ALA A 67 -0.38 -3.74 -11.96
CA ALA A 67 0.15 -5.10 -12.10
C ALA A 67 -1.01 -6.10 -12.20
N GLY A 68 -0.84 -7.14 -13.00
CA GLY A 68 -1.81 -8.22 -13.14
C GLY A 68 -1.39 -9.45 -12.34
N PHE A 69 -2.17 -10.52 -12.48
CA PHE A 69 -1.90 -11.78 -11.82
C PHE A 69 -0.51 -12.37 -12.14
N PRO A 70 -0.02 -12.39 -13.41
CA PRO A 70 1.28 -12.97 -13.72
C PRO A 70 2.44 -12.26 -13.00
N GLU A 71 2.34 -10.95 -12.84
CA GLU A 71 3.34 -10.16 -12.11
C GLU A 71 3.30 -10.46 -10.60
N TYR A 72 2.12 -10.69 -10.02
CA TYR A 72 2.03 -11.13 -8.62
C TYR A 72 2.53 -12.56 -8.43
N PHE A 73 2.22 -13.46 -9.36
CA PHE A 73 2.65 -14.85 -9.35
C PHE A 73 4.18 -14.96 -9.45
N THR A 74 4.79 -14.25 -10.40
CA THR A 74 6.25 -14.23 -10.55
C THR A 74 6.94 -13.71 -9.29
N ARG A 75 6.45 -12.62 -8.70
CA ARG A 75 6.95 -12.12 -7.41
C ARG A 75 6.82 -13.14 -6.28
N TRP A 76 5.71 -13.88 -6.23
CA TRP A 76 5.50 -14.93 -5.23
C TRP A 76 6.42 -16.13 -5.46
N ALA A 77 6.58 -16.58 -6.71
CA ALA A 77 7.46 -17.69 -7.06
C ALA A 77 8.93 -17.38 -6.73
N PHE A 78 9.41 -16.19 -7.10
CA PHE A 78 10.79 -15.76 -6.78
C PHE A 78 10.99 -15.48 -5.29
N ARG A 79 9.92 -15.29 -4.50
CA ARG A 79 10.04 -15.21 -3.05
C ARG A 79 10.56 -16.52 -2.43
N LEU A 80 10.28 -17.66 -3.06
CA LEU A 80 10.86 -18.93 -2.64
C LEU A 80 12.39 -18.86 -2.74
N VAL A 81 12.93 -18.34 -3.84
CA VAL A 81 14.38 -18.17 -4.02
C VAL A 81 14.95 -17.16 -3.02
N ASP A 82 14.31 -16.00 -2.88
CA ASP A 82 14.79 -14.93 -2.00
C ASP A 82 14.87 -15.36 -0.52
N PHE A 83 13.95 -16.22 -0.06
CA PHE A 83 13.85 -16.62 1.36
C PHE A 83 14.45 -18.00 1.66
N TRP A 84 14.29 -18.98 0.76
CA TRP A 84 14.70 -20.37 1.00
C TRP A 84 16.15 -20.68 0.62
N THR A 85 16.84 -19.78 -0.08
CA THR A 85 18.25 -19.99 -0.47
C THR A 85 19.16 -20.33 0.70
N GLY A 86 18.99 -19.67 1.86
CA GLY A 86 19.77 -19.98 3.07
C GLY A 86 19.45 -21.37 3.64
N MET A 87 18.17 -21.72 3.74
CA MET A 87 17.70 -23.02 4.24
C MET A 87 18.11 -24.19 3.33
N PHE A 88 18.06 -24.01 2.01
CA PHE A 88 18.39 -25.05 1.04
C PHE A 88 19.89 -25.40 1.04
N MET A 89 20.77 -24.42 1.29
CA MET A 89 22.22 -24.66 1.38
C MET A 89 22.60 -25.56 2.55
N ILE A 90 21.85 -25.56 3.65
CA ILE A 90 22.11 -26.39 4.83
C ILE A 90 22.11 -27.88 4.47
N LEU A 91 21.24 -28.31 3.56
CA LEU A 91 21.13 -29.70 3.10
C LEU A 91 22.41 -30.20 2.42
N PHE A 92 23.15 -29.31 1.74
CA PHE A 92 24.40 -29.66 1.06
C PHE A 92 25.62 -29.54 1.98
N PHE A 93 25.56 -28.69 3.02
CA PHE A 93 26.70 -28.47 3.92
C PHE A 93 26.88 -29.58 4.96
N ILE A 94 25.79 -30.13 5.51
CA ILE A 94 25.85 -31.19 6.53
C ILE A 94 26.61 -32.43 6.04
N PRO A 95 26.37 -32.95 4.82
CA PRO A 95 27.11 -34.10 4.29
C PRO A 95 28.60 -33.81 4.03
N ILE A 96 28.96 -32.56 3.73
CA ILE A 96 30.33 -32.18 3.33
C ILE A 96 31.24 -31.99 4.55
N PHE A 97 30.75 -31.35 5.61
CA PHE A 97 31.58 -30.97 6.75
C PHE A 97 31.46 -31.92 7.95
N GLY A 98 30.46 -32.80 7.95
CA GLY A 98 30.12 -33.66 9.08
C GLY A 98 29.05 -33.06 9.98
N GLN A 99 28.39 -33.90 10.78
CA GLN A 99 27.18 -33.53 11.53
C GLN A 99 27.43 -32.44 12.59
N GLU A 100 28.56 -32.51 13.31
CA GLU A 100 28.88 -31.60 14.41
C GLU A 100 29.25 -30.18 13.91
N THR A 101 30.10 -30.08 12.89
CA THR A 101 30.51 -28.79 12.31
C THR A 101 29.47 -28.23 11.34
N GLY A 102 28.78 -29.10 10.59
CA GLY A 102 27.75 -28.73 9.63
C GLY A 102 26.48 -28.18 10.29
N SER A 103 26.13 -28.67 11.49
CA SER A 103 24.99 -28.12 12.25
C SER A 103 25.26 -26.72 12.78
N ILE A 104 26.45 -26.47 13.37
CA ILE A 104 26.87 -25.15 13.84
C ILE A 104 26.90 -24.14 12.68
N LEU A 105 27.51 -24.52 11.55
CA LEU A 105 27.58 -23.66 10.37
C LEU A 105 26.18 -23.47 9.74
N GLY A 106 25.34 -24.51 9.78
CA GLY A 106 23.96 -24.46 9.31
C GLY A 106 23.10 -23.46 10.11
N VAL A 107 23.23 -23.44 11.43
CA VAL A 107 22.56 -22.44 12.29
C VAL A 107 23.03 -21.03 11.96
N LEU A 108 24.32 -20.82 11.70
CA LEU A 108 24.84 -19.53 11.23
C LEU A 108 24.24 -19.13 9.86
N MET A 109 24.08 -20.08 8.94
CA MET A 109 23.48 -19.85 7.62
C MET A 109 21.99 -19.52 7.68
N LEU A 110 21.25 -19.99 8.69
CA LEU A 110 19.84 -19.60 8.88
C LEU A 110 19.67 -18.10 9.05
N PHE A 111 20.60 -17.44 9.77
CA PHE A 111 20.59 -15.98 9.93
C PHE A 111 20.87 -15.24 8.61
N MET A 112 21.47 -15.91 7.62
CA MET A 112 21.71 -15.35 6.29
C MET A 112 20.54 -15.59 5.31
N SER A 113 19.42 -16.14 5.76
CA SER A 113 18.19 -16.19 4.95
C SER A 113 17.78 -14.76 4.56
N GLY A 114 17.53 -14.53 3.26
CA GLY A 114 17.23 -13.18 2.74
C GLY A 114 18.43 -12.36 2.28
N PHE A 115 19.66 -12.86 2.34
CA PHE A 115 20.84 -12.14 1.83
C PHE A 115 20.75 -11.85 0.32
N VAL A 116 20.13 -12.75 -0.43
CA VAL A 116 19.83 -12.60 -1.87
C VAL A 116 18.93 -11.38 -2.11
N ALA A 117 17.85 -11.26 -1.33
CA ALA A 117 16.95 -10.11 -1.41
C ALA A 117 17.65 -8.82 -1.00
N PHE A 118 18.47 -8.86 0.06
CA PHE A 118 19.22 -7.70 0.55
C PHE A 118 20.17 -7.14 -0.52
N PHE A 119 20.99 -8.00 -1.14
CA PHE A 119 21.88 -7.59 -2.21
C PHE A 119 21.14 -7.09 -3.45
N SER A 120 20.04 -7.73 -3.81
CA SER A 120 19.21 -7.27 -4.94
C SER A 120 18.70 -5.85 -4.74
N ILE A 121 18.23 -5.54 -3.53
CA ILE A 121 17.70 -4.22 -3.19
C ILE A 121 18.81 -3.16 -3.26
N ILE A 122 19.97 -3.43 -2.69
CA ILE A 122 21.10 -2.48 -2.67
C ILE A 122 21.61 -2.20 -4.09
N ARG A 123 21.72 -3.23 -4.92
CA ARG A 123 22.28 -3.09 -6.27
C ARG A 123 21.33 -2.37 -7.23
N THR A 124 20.03 -2.36 -6.93
CA THR A 124 19.01 -1.85 -7.86
C THR A 124 18.66 -0.40 -7.57
N LYS A 125 18.71 0.45 -8.62
CA LYS A 125 18.38 1.89 -8.53
C LYS A 125 17.00 2.19 -7.95
N LYS A 126 16.05 1.27 -8.12
CA LYS A 126 14.66 1.38 -7.65
C LYS A 126 14.40 0.57 -6.37
N SER A 127 15.45 0.06 -5.71
CA SER A 127 15.37 -0.75 -4.50
C SER A 127 14.46 -1.97 -4.64
N GLN A 128 14.58 -2.69 -5.75
CA GLN A 128 13.75 -3.84 -6.12
C GLN A 128 14.39 -5.17 -5.68
N ARG A 129 13.56 -6.11 -5.23
CA ARG A 129 13.98 -7.51 -5.02
C ARG A 129 14.05 -8.26 -6.35
N ILE A 130 14.63 -9.46 -6.36
CA ILE A 130 14.76 -10.27 -7.59
C ILE A 130 13.39 -10.52 -8.22
N GLY A 131 12.40 -10.92 -7.42
CA GLY A 131 11.04 -11.11 -7.92
C GLY A 131 10.41 -9.84 -8.48
N ASP A 132 10.75 -8.66 -7.94
CA ASP A 132 10.24 -7.37 -8.41
C ASP A 132 10.87 -6.99 -9.76
N ILE A 133 12.16 -7.32 -9.96
CA ILE A 133 12.90 -7.09 -11.20
C ILE A 133 12.35 -7.98 -12.32
N VAL A 134 12.22 -9.28 -12.06
CA VAL A 134 11.74 -10.25 -13.07
C VAL A 134 10.30 -9.95 -13.47
N ALA A 135 9.46 -9.57 -12.51
CA ALA A 135 8.07 -9.18 -12.78
C ALA A 135 7.94 -7.81 -13.47
N GLY A 136 9.02 -7.02 -13.56
CA GLY A 136 8.96 -5.65 -14.08
C GLY A 136 8.05 -4.74 -13.25
N THR A 137 8.06 -4.88 -11.93
CA THR A 137 7.20 -4.13 -11.01
C THR A 137 7.98 -3.40 -9.92
N THR A 138 7.40 -2.32 -9.40
CA THR A 138 7.93 -1.57 -8.27
C THR A 138 6.84 -1.27 -7.25
N VAL A 139 7.24 -0.80 -6.08
CA VAL A 139 6.32 -0.36 -5.02
C VAL A 139 6.28 1.17 -5.00
N LEU A 140 5.09 1.74 -4.97
CA LEU A 140 4.87 3.18 -4.83
C LEU A 140 4.08 3.48 -3.56
N LYS A 141 4.40 4.61 -2.93
CA LYS A 141 3.61 5.16 -1.83
C LYS A 141 2.37 5.85 -2.38
N LEU A 142 1.22 5.48 -1.85
CA LEU A 142 -0.03 6.19 -2.07
C LEU A 142 0.03 7.48 -1.26
N VAL A 143 0.22 8.58 -1.96
CA VAL A 143 -0.03 9.90 -1.36
C VAL A 143 -1.54 10.04 -1.29
N GLU A 144 -2.10 9.94 -0.10
CA GLU A 144 -3.45 10.46 0.12
C GLU A 144 -3.39 11.95 -0.22
N LYS A 145 -4.09 12.35 -1.29
CA LYS A 145 -4.47 13.74 -1.40
C LYS A 145 -5.22 14.03 -0.11
N HIS A 146 -4.68 14.92 0.72
CA HIS A 146 -5.47 15.53 1.78
C HIS A 146 -6.78 15.98 1.13
N SER A 147 -7.86 15.27 1.41
CA SER A 147 -9.18 15.88 1.41
C SER A 147 -8.97 17.08 2.31
N MET A 148 -9.01 18.28 1.72
CA MET A 148 -9.07 19.48 2.54
C MET A 148 -10.27 19.26 3.42
N ASP A 149 -10.02 19.03 4.71
CA ASP A 149 -11.05 19.07 5.70
C ASP A 149 -11.80 20.37 5.44
N ILE A 150 -13.05 20.21 5.04
CA ILE A 150 -14.01 21.29 4.86
C ILE A 150 -14.38 21.73 6.28
N THR A 151 -13.39 22.17 7.06
CA THR A 151 -13.55 22.81 8.37
C THR A 151 -13.27 24.31 8.25
N ILE A 152 -12.97 24.78 7.03
CA ILE A 152 -13.18 26.17 6.62
C ILE A 152 -14.53 26.26 5.89
N LEU A 153 -15.58 25.82 6.57
CA LEU A 153 -16.83 26.55 6.48
C LEU A 153 -16.77 27.45 7.70
N GLU A 154 -16.28 28.67 7.49
CA GLU A 154 -16.46 29.70 8.50
C GLU A 154 -17.97 29.80 8.69
N ASP A 155 -18.45 29.35 9.86
CA ASP A 155 -19.87 29.32 10.21
C ASP A 155 -20.40 30.73 9.95
N ILE A 156 -21.18 30.88 8.87
CA ILE A 156 -21.63 32.19 8.44
C ILE A 156 -22.60 32.62 9.54
N ARG A 157 -22.12 33.48 10.44
CA ARG A 157 -22.97 34.13 11.44
C ARG A 157 -24.24 34.58 10.73
N GLU A 158 -25.41 34.17 11.21
CA GLU A 158 -26.72 34.38 10.55
C GLU A 158 -27.02 35.86 10.20
N SER A 159 -26.21 36.80 10.71
CA SER A 159 -26.22 38.23 10.42
C SER A 159 -25.37 38.68 9.22
N TYR A 160 -24.79 37.78 8.42
CA TYR A 160 -23.99 38.17 7.27
C TYR A 160 -24.86 38.75 6.13
N ILE A 161 -24.48 39.94 5.66
CA ILE A 161 -25.14 40.62 4.54
C ILE A 161 -24.25 40.45 3.31
N PRO A 162 -24.69 39.72 2.26
CA PRO A 162 -23.86 39.46 1.10
C PRO A 162 -23.63 40.72 0.27
N MET A 163 -22.42 40.86 -0.27
CA MET A 163 -21.99 42.06 -1.01
C MET A 163 -22.13 41.92 -2.53
N TYR A 164 -21.85 40.73 -3.06
CA TYR A 164 -21.84 40.40 -4.48
C TYR A 164 -22.92 39.36 -4.77
N SER A 165 -24.06 39.78 -5.33
CA SER A 165 -25.12 38.85 -5.76
C SER A 165 -24.79 38.11 -7.05
N GLN A 166 -23.79 38.58 -7.79
CA GLN A 166 -23.34 38.01 -9.07
C GLN A 166 -22.64 36.66 -8.91
N VAL A 167 -22.31 36.25 -7.66
CA VAL A 167 -21.70 34.95 -7.36
C VAL A 167 -22.59 33.76 -7.76
N ILE A 168 -23.90 33.97 -7.93
CA ILE A 168 -24.85 32.96 -8.44
C ILE A 168 -24.50 32.53 -9.87
N LYS A 169 -23.75 33.34 -10.63
CA LYS A 169 -23.25 32.98 -11.97
C LYS A 169 -22.16 31.88 -11.93
N LEU A 170 -21.54 31.63 -10.78
CA LEU A 170 -20.49 30.64 -10.62
C LEU A 170 -21.09 29.24 -10.45
N THR A 171 -20.45 28.22 -11.01
CA THR A 171 -20.84 26.83 -10.77
C THR A 171 -20.19 26.29 -9.49
N ASP A 172 -20.77 25.24 -8.89
CA ASP A 172 -20.18 24.57 -7.71
C ASP A 172 -18.74 24.09 -7.97
N ASN A 173 -18.46 23.65 -9.20
CA ASN A 173 -17.12 23.23 -9.60
C ASN A 173 -16.15 24.41 -9.66
N ASP A 174 -16.59 25.57 -10.16
CA ASP A 174 -15.79 26.80 -10.16
C ASP A 174 -15.49 27.23 -8.72
N ALA A 175 -16.49 27.25 -7.85
CA ALA A 175 -16.34 27.61 -6.44
C ALA A 175 -15.31 26.72 -5.72
N ARG A 176 -15.32 25.40 -6.00
CA ARG A 176 -14.31 24.47 -5.50
C ARG A 176 -12.91 24.83 -6.00
N ILE A 177 -12.74 25.06 -7.30
CA ILE A 177 -11.43 25.41 -7.87
C ILE A 177 -10.91 26.73 -7.28
N ILE A 178 -11.78 27.73 -7.15
CA ILE A 178 -11.47 29.03 -6.56
C ILE A 178 -11.00 28.85 -5.11
N LYS A 179 -11.75 28.10 -4.30
CA LYS A 179 -11.41 27.79 -2.90
C LYS A 179 -10.04 27.14 -2.78
N ASP A 180 -9.81 26.05 -3.51
CA ASP A 180 -8.58 25.27 -3.46
C ASP A 180 -7.37 26.15 -3.85
N THR A 181 -7.53 26.90 -4.94
CA THR A 181 -6.51 27.82 -5.46
C THR A 181 -6.23 28.94 -4.46
N PHE A 182 -7.26 29.55 -3.88
CA PHE A 182 -7.14 30.64 -2.91
C PHE A 182 -6.42 30.19 -1.64
N VAL A 183 -6.79 29.04 -1.07
CA VAL A 183 -6.17 28.52 0.16
C VAL A 183 -4.68 28.24 -0.05
N ILE A 184 -4.32 27.60 -1.17
CA ILE A 184 -2.93 27.32 -1.52
C ILE A 184 -2.15 28.62 -1.74
N ALA A 185 -2.70 29.55 -2.52
CA ALA A 185 -2.04 30.82 -2.82
C ALA A 185 -1.86 31.68 -1.57
N ARG A 186 -2.87 31.77 -0.69
CA ARG A 186 -2.78 32.51 0.58
C ARG A 186 -1.75 31.90 1.54
N LYS A 187 -1.71 30.57 1.65
CA LYS A 187 -0.72 29.86 2.48
C LYS A 187 0.71 30.09 2.01
N ASN A 188 0.93 30.07 0.70
CA ASN A 188 2.24 30.26 0.09
C ASN A 188 2.61 31.73 -0.14
N GLN A 189 1.75 32.68 0.26
CA GLN A 189 1.90 34.11 -0.03
C GLN A 189 2.13 34.42 -1.53
N ASP A 190 1.49 33.63 -2.40
CA ASP A 190 1.58 33.78 -3.84
C ASP A 190 0.58 34.84 -4.33
N TYR A 191 1.01 36.09 -4.26
CA TYR A 191 0.23 37.24 -4.69
C TYR A 191 -0.06 37.24 -6.21
N ALA A 192 0.81 36.63 -7.02
CA ALA A 192 0.61 36.58 -8.46
C ALA A 192 -0.60 35.70 -8.82
N THR A 193 -0.73 34.55 -8.15
CA THR A 193 -1.88 33.66 -8.33
C THR A 193 -3.17 34.30 -7.81
N LEU A 194 -3.13 35.00 -6.67
CA LEU A 194 -4.29 35.74 -6.15
C LEU A 194 -4.78 36.81 -7.13
N LYS A 195 -3.86 37.60 -7.69
CA LYS A 195 -4.20 38.62 -8.69
C LYS A 195 -4.84 38.02 -9.94
N ARG A 196 -4.32 36.89 -10.43
CA ARG A 196 -4.90 36.17 -11.59
C ARG A 196 -6.29 35.63 -11.29
N LEU A 197 -6.48 35.09 -10.08
CA LEU A 197 -7.77 34.58 -9.63
C LEU A 197 -8.81 35.70 -9.55
N ARG A 198 -8.41 36.87 -9.00
CA ARG A 198 -9.23 38.08 -8.98
C ARG A 198 -9.66 38.50 -10.38
N VAL A 199 -8.71 38.69 -11.31
CA VAL A 199 -9.01 39.14 -12.68
C VAL A 199 -9.99 38.18 -13.36
N LYS A 200 -9.83 36.88 -13.13
CA LYS A 200 -10.74 35.88 -13.68
C LYS A 200 -12.14 35.98 -13.06
N LEU A 201 -12.23 36.15 -11.75
CA LEU A 201 -13.50 36.34 -11.04
C LEU A 201 -14.21 37.63 -11.48
N GLU A 202 -13.50 38.74 -11.60
CA GLU A 202 -14.02 40.01 -12.13
C GLU A 202 -14.58 39.83 -13.55
N SER A 203 -13.87 39.06 -14.40
CA SER A 203 -14.33 38.79 -15.77
C SER A 203 -15.59 37.92 -15.86
N VAL A 204 -15.79 36.98 -14.92
CA VAL A 204 -16.92 36.05 -14.95
C VAL A 204 -18.16 36.67 -14.29
N MET A 205 -17.96 37.41 -13.20
CA MET A 205 -19.04 38.06 -12.48
C MET A 205 -19.43 39.41 -13.10
N GLU A 206 -18.58 39.98 -13.97
CA GLU A 206 -18.74 41.29 -14.61
C GLU A 206 -18.79 42.43 -13.56
N ILE A 207 -17.90 42.36 -12.58
CA ILE A 207 -17.79 43.34 -11.49
C ILE A 207 -16.35 43.79 -11.31
N GLU A 208 -16.18 44.96 -10.69
CA GLU A 208 -14.87 45.40 -10.18
C GLU A 208 -14.78 45.06 -8.68
N GLY A 209 -13.75 44.31 -8.30
CA GLY A 209 -13.54 43.94 -6.91
C GLY A 209 -13.19 45.15 -6.04
N ARG A 210 -13.72 45.19 -4.81
CA ARG A 210 -13.31 46.19 -3.82
C ARG A 210 -12.28 45.59 -2.87
N GLY A 211 -11.34 46.41 -2.42
CA GLY A 211 -10.31 45.99 -1.46
C GLY A 211 -9.13 45.23 -2.09
N GLY A 212 -8.36 44.57 -1.23
CA GLY A 212 -7.21 43.77 -1.64
C GLY A 212 -7.60 42.46 -2.32
N ASP A 213 -6.70 41.88 -3.12
CA ASP A 213 -7.00 40.67 -3.90
C ASP A 213 -7.51 39.51 -3.04
N ALA A 214 -6.87 39.29 -1.89
CA ALA A 214 -7.27 38.24 -0.96
C ALA A 214 -8.62 38.52 -0.27
N GLU A 215 -8.88 39.79 0.04
CA GLU A 215 -10.11 40.23 0.73
C GLU A 215 -11.33 40.14 -0.19
N PHE A 216 -11.16 40.52 -1.46
CA PHE A 216 -12.17 40.34 -2.50
C PHE A 216 -12.55 38.87 -2.67
N ILE A 217 -11.55 37.99 -2.85
CA ILE A 217 -11.79 36.56 -3.06
C ILE A 217 -12.45 35.93 -1.82
N ASP A 218 -12.04 36.31 -0.61
CA ASP A 218 -12.66 35.84 0.64
C ASP A 218 -14.15 36.24 0.73
N THR A 219 -14.46 37.49 0.38
CA THR A 219 -15.85 38.01 0.35
C THR A 219 -16.70 37.26 -0.68
N VAL A 220 -16.17 37.04 -1.89
CA VAL A 220 -16.83 36.28 -2.95
C VAL A 220 -17.17 34.85 -2.50
N MET A 221 -16.25 34.18 -1.81
CA MET A 221 -16.49 32.83 -1.29
C MET A 221 -17.54 32.81 -0.18
N LYS A 222 -17.60 33.84 0.68
CA LYS A 222 -18.64 33.99 1.72
C LYS A 222 -20.01 34.24 1.10
N ASP A 223 -20.09 35.13 0.13
CA ASP A 223 -21.31 35.44 -0.60
C ASP A 223 -21.84 34.20 -1.34
N PHE A 224 -20.96 33.46 -2.02
CA PHE A 224 -21.33 32.23 -2.72
C PHE A 224 -21.96 31.21 -1.75
N ASN A 225 -21.30 30.96 -0.61
CA ASN A 225 -21.84 30.04 0.40
C ASN A 225 -23.20 30.50 0.95
N TYR A 226 -23.40 31.81 1.15
CA TYR A 226 -24.68 32.34 1.63
C TYR A 226 -25.83 32.11 0.65
N TYR A 227 -25.61 32.33 -0.65
CA TYR A 227 -26.63 32.10 -1.68
C TYR A 227 -26.90 30.62 -1.90
N THR A 228 -25.87 29.77 -1.85
CA THR A 228 -26.02 28.31 -2.06
C THR A 228 -26.63 27.59 -0.85
N GLN A 229 -26.45 28.08 0.38
CA GLN A 229 -27.11 27.51 1.57
C GLN A 229 -28.61 27.83 1.65
N LYS A 230 -29.08 28.88 0.96
CA LYS A 230 -30.49 29.32 0.96
C LYS A 230 -31.32 28.76 -0.20
N LEU A 231 -30.70 28.00 -1.11
CA LEU A 231 -31.36 27.26 -2.20
C LEU A 231 -31.73 25.85 -1.73
#